data_AF-A0AAW1JT53-F1
#
_entry.id   AF-A0AAW1JT53-F1
#
_cell.length_a   1.000
_cell.length_b   1.000
_cell.length_c   1.000
_cell.angle_alpha   90.00
_cell.angle_beta   90.00
_cell.angle_gamma   90.00
#
_symmetry.space_group_name_H-M   'P 1'
#
loop_
_entity.id
_entity.type
_entity.pdbx_description
1 polymer ?
#
loop_
_entity_poly.entity_id
_entity_poly.type
_entity_poly.pdbx_seq_one_letter_code
_entity_poly.pdbx_strand_id
1 'polypeptide(L)'
;MWYHGRSEKNLGVVGLAVSSNGVHWQRGDEALGSTSGTGIVMSCGADWWAFDTKSIRPAEVMIMSSDKVRVSSAVYWMYYTGFSSEEVELPPDFAKQYSLCNPESLKIDSEDGFVRVFRSLPGLAISQDGRNWARIEGDHHSGALFDVGSNGEWDSLFIASPHVVFHTNGDLRMYYHSFDPNLGKFSIGLARSRDGIKWLKLGKVMNAGLTEGCFDEMGLLNPCVVKEKKDGKYLMAYEGIAKDGKKSIGLAISDDGLKDWRRVGDEPVLKASSENGWDSKGVGSPCLVQMEGDEHQWRLYYTGFGNDGSTGIGFAVSHGNYMTSFRRWVGFHL
;
A
#
# COMPACT_ATOMS: atom_id res chain seq x y z
N MET A 1 7.41 3.34 -11.96
CA MET A 1 6.27 2.90 -11.12
C MET A 1 6.15 1.40 -11.24
N TRP A 2 6.30 0.69 -10.13
CA TRP A 2 5.88 -0.70 -10.02
C TRP A 2 4.42 -0.72 -9.59
N TYR A 3 3.57 -1.41 -10.32
CA TYR A 3 2.12 -1.38 -10.10
C TYR A 3 1.54 -2.79 -10.03
N HIS A 4 0.44 -2.92 -9.28
CA HIS A 4 -0.34 -4.15 -9.27
C HIS A 4 -1.16 -4.27 -10.55
N GLY A 5 -0.99 -5.39 -11.26
CA GLY A 5 -1.82 -5.77 -12.39
C GLY A 5 -2.60 -7.05 -12.10
N ARG A 6 -3.73 -7.23 -12.77
CA ARG A 6 -4.50 -8.48 -12.78
C ARG A 6 -4.57 -9.00 -14.21
N SER A 7 -4.47 -10.31 -14.38
CA SER A 7 -4.70 -10.97 -15.67
C SER A 7 -5.76 -12.06 -15.50
N GLU A 8 -6.31 -12.58 -16.61
CA GLU A 8 -7.29 -13.66 -16.57
C GLU A 8 -6.75 -14.95 -15.90
N LYS A 9 -5.42 -15.15 -15.94
CA LYS A 9 -4.74 -16.34 -15.39
C LYS A 9 -4.18 -16.14 -13.98
N ASN A 10 -3.81 -14.91 -13.60
CA ASN A 10 -3.18 -14.59 -12.31
C ASN A 10 -3.96 -13.50 -11.57
N LEU A 11 -4.30 -13.78 -10.30
CA LEU A 11 -5.01 -12.86 -9.42
C LEU A 11 -4.18 -11.63 -8.99
N GLY A 12 -2.86 -11.64 -9.21
CA GLY A 12 -1.99 -10.48 -9.02
C GLY A 12 -0.60 -10.68 -9.64
N VAL A 13 -0.11 -9.66 -10.34
CA VAL A 13 1.26 -9.54 -10.86
C VAL A 13 1.81 -8.15 -10.57
N VAL A 14 3.13 -8.00 -10.55
CA VAL A 14 3.80 -6.70 -10.53
C VAL A 14 4.20 -6.33 -11.95
N GLY A 15 3.70 -5.20 -12.43
CA GLY A 15 4.11 -4.59 -13.69
C GLY A 15 5.02 -3.39 -13.48
N LEU A 16 5.76 -3.00 -14.52
CA LEU A 16 6.61 -1.81 -14.55
C LEU A 16 6.11 -0.84 -15.62
N ALA A 17 5.87 0.40 -15.20
CA ALA A 17 5.65 1.54 -16.07
C ALA A 17 6.73 2.60 -15.83
N VAL A 18 7.23 3.20 -16.91
CA VAL A 18 8.27 4.24 -16.89
C VAL A 18 7.69 5.57 -17.35
N SER A 19 8.22 6.67 -16.80
CA SER A 19 7.84 8.03 -17.15
C SER A 19 9.03 8.95 -17.00
N SER A 20 9.20 9.88 -17.93
CA SER A 20 10.21 10.94 -17.86
C SER A 20 9.73 12.17 -17.07
N ASN A 21 8.41 12.33 -16.89
CA ASN A 21 7.83 13.53 -16.28
C ASN A 21 6.85 13.21 -15.13
N GLY A 22 6.61 11.94 -14.83
CA GLY A 22 5.67 11.45 -13.83
C GLY A 22 4.19 11.64 -14.20
N VAL A 23 3.89 12.09 -15.42
CA VAL A 23 2.52 12.35 -15.91
C VAL A 23 2.14 11.32 -16.97
N HIS A 24 3.00 11.14 -17.98
CA HIS A 24 2.78 10.17 -19.05
C HIS A 24 3.57 8.91 -18.76
N TRP A 25 2.86 7.78 -18.64
CA TRP A 25 3.44 6.50 -18.29
C TRP A 25 3.34 5.54 -19.46
N GLN A 26 4.45 4.86 -19.75
CA GLN A 26 4.52 3.79 -20.74
C GLN A 26 4.78 2.47 -20.02
N ARG A 27 3.94 1.48 -20.28
CA ARG A 27 4.23 0.08 -19.94
C ARG A 27 5.35 -0.38 -20.89
N GLY A 28 6.33 -1.13 -20.40
CA GLY A 28 7.52 -1.41 -21.20
C GLY A 28 7.26 -2.24 -22.47
N ASP A 29 7.87 -1.85 -23.60
CA ASP A 29 7.96 -2.61 -24.87
C ASP A 29 9.44 -2.86 -25.31
N GLU A 30 9.75 -4.16 -25.44
CA GLU A 30 10.65 -4.97 -26.33
C GLU A 30 12.16 -4.72 -26.59
N ALA A 31 12.97 -5.82 -26.46
CA ALA A 31 13.73 -6.47 -27.54
C ALA A 31 14.32 -7.87 -27.16
N LEU A 32 14.01 -8.89 -27.99
CA LEU A 32 14.55 -10.26 -28.09
C LEU A 32 14.18 -11.33 -27.02
N GLY A 33 13.15 -12.14 -27.32
CA GLY A 33 13.24 -13.59 -27.07
C GLY A 33 12.23 -14.27 -26.14
N SER A 34 11.21 -13.61 -25.59
CA SER A 34 10.15 -14.35 -24.86
C SER A 34 8.79 -13.65 -24.90
N THR A 35 7.75 -14.43 -25.08
CA THR A 35 6.33 -14.04 -25.16
C THR A 35 5.86 -13.26 -23.93
N SER A 36 5.86 -11.92 -24.01
CA SER A 36 4.67 -11.06 -23.86
C SER A 36 5.10 -9.62 -23.51
N GLY A 37 4.76 -8.65 -24.38
CA GLY A 37 4.95 -7.20 -24.15
C GLY A 37 4.03 -6.64 -23.06
N THR A 38 4.04 -7.25 -21.88
CA THR A 38 3.09 -6.96 -20.79
C THR A 38 3.69 -6.09 -19.68
N GLY A 39 5.01 -5.81 -19.73
CA GLY A 39 5.73 -5.07 -18.69
C GLY A 39 5.73 -5.77 -17.33
N ILE A 40 5.40 -7.06 -17.25
CA ILE A 40 5.40 -7.84 -16.00
C ILE A 40 6.83 -8.11 -15.55
N VAL A 41 7.11 -7.87 -14.27
CA VAL A 41 8.45 -8.02 -13.66
C VAL A 41 8.47 -9.00 -12.49
N MET A 42 7.32 -9.33 -11.90
CA MET A 42 7.20 -10.33 -10.85
C MET A 42 5.80 -10.96 -10.87
N SER A 43 5.71 -12.27 -10.62
CA SER A 43 4.47 -13.04 -10.50
C SER A 43 4.48 -13.87 -9.22
N CYS A 44 3.35 -14.47 -8.84
CA CYS A 44 3.20 -15.32 -7.65
C CYS A 44 4.27 -16.42 -7.55
N GLY A 45 4.58 -16.84 -6.33
CA GLY A 45 5.46 -17.97 -6.08
C GLY A 45 4.88 -19.28 -6.60
N ALA A 46 5.74 -20.17 -7.09
CA ALA A 46 5.35 -21.51 -7.55
C ALA A 46 5.47 -22.56 -6.43
N ASP A 47 6.25 -22.26 -5.40
CA ASP A 47 6.47 -23.16 -4.27
C ASP A 47 5.23 -23.24 -3.39
N TRP A 48 4.72 -24.45 -3.18
CA TRP A 48 3.46 -24.69 -2.45
C TRP A 48 3.49 -24.20 -1.00
N TRP A 49 4.67 -24.07 -0.40
CA TRP A 49 4.88 -23.62 0.97
C TRP A 49 5.02 -22.10 1.09
N ALA A 50 5.14 -21.37 -0.02
CA ALA A 50 5.35 -19.92 0.00
C ALA A 50 4.06 -19.16 0.35
N PHE A 51 4.22 -18.01 1.04
CA PHE A 51 3.09 -17.14 1.42
C PHE A 51 2.46 -16.38 0.25
N ASP A 52 3.05 -16.44 -0.95
CA ASP A 52 2.73 -15.54 -2.06
C ASP A 52 2.29 -16.29 -3.33
N THR A 53 1.61 -17.42 -3.14
CA THR A 53 1.20 -18.36 -4.20
C THR A 53 -0.10 -17.97 -4.91
N LYS A 54 -1.02 -17.24 -4.25
CA LYS A 54 -2.31 -16.84 -4.84
C LYS A 54 -2.27 -15.47 -5.50
N SER A 55 -1.65 -14.50 -4.87
CA SER A 55 -1.53 -13.13 -5.38
C SER A 55 -0.32 -12.44 -4.78
N ILE A 56 0.20 -11.42 -5.48
CA ILE A 56 1.22 -10.51 -4.97
C ILE A 56 0.85 -9.06 -5.28
N ARG A 57 1.24 -8.16 -4.39
CA ARG A 57 1.04 -6.72 -4.56
C ARG A 57 2.27 -5.92 -4.13
N PRO A 58 2.83 -5.08 -5.02
CA PRO A 58 3.93 -4.21 -4.61
C PRO A 58 3.41 -3.18 -3.60
N ALA A 59 4.20 -2.86 -2.58
CA ALA A 59 3.87 -1.84 -1.58
C ALA A 59 4.87 -0.68 -1.64
N GLU A 60 6.16 -0.96 -1.44
CA GLU A 60 7.21 0.06 -1.43
C GLU A 60 8.47 -0.44 -2.13
N VAL A 61 9.15 0.45 -2.88
CA VAL A 61 10.44 0.14 -3.51
C VAL A 61 11.48 1.15 -3.05
N MET A 62 12.39 0.70 -2.19
CA MET A 62 13.52 1.50 -1.74
C MET A 62 14.75 1.27 -2.62
N ILE A 63 15.59 2.30 -2.73
CA ILE A 63 16.89 2.22 -3.38
C ILE A 63 17.95 2.16 -2.29
N MET A 64 18.58 1.01 -2.13
CA MET A 64 19.66 0.80 -1.18
C MET A 64 21.00 1.02 -1.89
N SER A 65 21.68 2.12 -1.61
CA SER A 65 23.05 2.39 -2.05
C SER A 65 24.03 2.19 -0.91
N SER A 66 25.14 1.48 -1.17
CA SER A 66 26.26 1.41 -0.23
C SER A 66 27.34 2.38 -0.65
N ASP A 67 27.65 3.39 0.18
CA ASP A 67 28.82 4.26 -0.02
C ASP A 67 30.15 3.50 0.13
N LYS A 68 30.11 2.22 0.56
CA LYS A 68 31.29 1.42 0.88
C LYS A 68 31.79 0.53 -0.27
N VAL A 69 31.07 0.44 -1.38
CA VAL A 69 31.48 -0.40 -2.54
C VAL A 69 31.76 0.52 -3.73
N ARG A 70 32.95 0.39 -4.32
CA ARG A 70 33.42 1.20 -5.48
C ARG A 70 32.62 0.97 -6.77
N VAL A 71 31.64 0.07 -6.74
CA VAL A 71 30.67 -0.13 -7.83
C VAL A 71 29.36 0.47 -7.35
N SER A 72 28.96 1.58 -7.95
CA SER A 72 27.74 2.32 -7.67
C SER A 72 26.48 1.58 -8.17
N SER A 73 26.33 0.29 -7.86
CA SER A 73 25.12 -0.46 -8.20
C SER A 73 24.15 -0.31 -7.04
N ALA A 74 23.24 0.65 -7.18
CA ALA A 74 22.09 0.74 -6.30
C ALA A 74 21.26 -0.55 -6.41
N VAL A 75 20.85 -1.13 -5.28
CA VAL A 75 20.00 -2.32 -5.24
C VAL A 75 18.60 -1.89 -4.86
N TYR A 76 17.63 -2.20 -5.71
CA TYR A 76 16.22 -2.00 -5.41
C TYR A 76 15.73 -3.06 -4.43
N TRP A 77 15.00 -2.64 -3.41
CA TRP A 77 14.35 -3.49 -2.42
C TRP A 77 12.86 -3.24 -2.50
N MET A 78 12.09 -4.24 -2.93
CA MET A 78 10.64 -4.21 -3.00
C MET A 78 10.04 -4.93 -1.81
N TYR A 79 9.36 -4.18 -0.97
CA TYR A 79 8.44 -4.74 0.01
C TYR A 79 7.08 -4.94 -0.67
N TYR A 80 6.50 -6.11 -0.45
CA TYR A 80 5.27 -6.50 -1.12
C TYR A 80 4.37 -7.31 -0.18
N THR A 81 3.09 -7.37 -0.50
CA THR A 81 2.14 -8.26 0.17
C THR A 81 2.00 -9.52 -0.66
N GLY A 82 2.25 -10.68 -0.05
CA GLY A 82 1.96 -11.99 -0.63
C GLY A 82 0.69 -12.58 -0.04
N PHE A 83 -0.12 -13.22 -0.87
CA PHE A 83 -1.36 -13.88 -0.47
C PHE A 83 -1.23 -15.39 -0.72
N SER A 84 -1.59 -16.19 0.28
CA SER A 84 -1.59 -17.65 0.20
C SER A 84 -3.00 -18.19 -0.05
N SER A 85 -3.14 -19.51 -0.18
CA SER A 85 -4.46 -20.16 -0.26
C SER A 85 -5.16 -20.32 1.09
N GLU A 86 -4.46 -20.04 2.19
CA GLU A 86 -5.06 -20.10 3.52
C GLU A 86 -6.16 -19.03 3.63
N GLU A 87 -7.33 -19.42 4.11
CA GLU A 87 -8.47 -18.53 4.27
C GLU A 87 -8.60 -18.11 5.74
N VAL A 88 -8.88 -16.83 5.96
CA VAL A 88 -9.11 -16.24 7.27
C VAL A 88 -10.54 -15.73 7.31
N GLU A 89 -11.29 -16.17 8.31
CA GLU A 89 -12.65 -15.73 8.53
C GLU A 89 -12.67 -14.35 9.19
N LEU A 90 -13.43 -13.44 8.59
CA LEU A 90 -13.69 -12.14 9.18
C LEU A 90 -14.92 -12.22 10.09
N PRO A 91 -15.04 -11.37 11.12
CA PRO A 91 -16.18 -11.38 12.02
C PRO A 91 -17.52 -11.26 11.24
N PRO A 92 -18.61 -11.91 11.69
CA PRO A 92 -19.87 -11.97 10.94
C PRO A 92 -20.48 -10.61 10.56
N ASP A 93 -20.27 -9.59 11.39
CA ASP A 93 -20.77 -8.25 11.11
C ASP A 93 -19.92 -7.48 10.09
N PHE A 94 -18.76 -8.01 9.70
CA PHE A 94 -17.91 -7.44 8.67
C PHE A 94 -18.69 -7.28 7.35
N ALA A 95 -19.38 -8.32 6.89
CA ALA A 95 -20.15 -8.27 5.63
C ALA A 95 -21.23 -7.17 5.62
N LYS A 96 -21.85 -6.93 6.78
CA LYS A 96 -22.94 -5.96 6.95
C LYS A 96 -22.42 -4.54 7.05
N GLN A 97 -21.30 -4.35 7.75
CA GLN A 97 -20.69 -3.04 7.99
C GLN A 97 -19.87 -2.56 6.80
N TYR A 98 -19.33 -3.50 6.03
CA TYR A 98 -18.42 -3.22 4.95
C TYR A 98 -19.02 -3.68 3.63
N SER A 99 -19.73 -2.78 2.93
CA SER A 99 -19.93 -2.87 1.48
C SER A 99 -18.61 -2.56 0.77
N LEU A 100 -17.54 -3.25 1.16
CA LEU A 100 -16.21 -3.03 0.65
C LEU A 100 -16.19 -3.45 -0.80
N CYS A 101 -16.16 -2.44 -1.66
CA CYS A 101 -15.71 -2.61 -3.03
C CYS A 101 -14.19 -2.63 -3.02
N ASN A 102 -13.64 -3.59 -2.28
CA ASN A 102 -12.22 -3.78 -2.17
C ASN A 102 -11.84 -4.99 -3.03
N PRO A 103 -11.04 -4.82 -4.10
CA PRO A 103 -10.51 -5.94 -4.87
C PRO A 103 -9.42 -6.72 -4.12
N GLU A 104 -9.18 -6.45 -2.83
CA GLU A 104 -8.33 -7.23 -1.92
C GLU A 104 -8.97 -8.59 -1.61
N SER A 105 -9.04 -9.45 -2.64
CA SER A 105 -9.14 -10.91 -2.51
C SER A 105 -10.19 -11.42 -1.52
N LEU A 106 -11.33 -10.73 -1.42
CA LEU A 106 -12.51 -11.23 -0.73
C LEU A 106 -13.13 -12.30 -1.61
N LYS A 107 -13.08 -13.55 -1.16
CA LYS A 107 -14.03 -14.56 -1.63
C LYS A 107 -15.21 -14.49 -0.66
N ILE A 108 -16.27 -13.82 -1.10
CA ILE A 108 -17.55 -13.90 -0.38
C ILE A 108 -18.17 -15.24 -0.76
N ASP A 109 -17.90 -16.30 0.01
CA ASP A 109 -18.73 -17.51 -0.03
C ASP A 109 -20.02 -17.19 0.73
N SER A 110 -21.01 -16.68 -0.01
CA SER A 110 -22.32 -16.29 0.52
C SER A 110 -23.21 -17.47 0.94
N GLU A 111 -22.75 -18.71 0.74
CA GLU A 111 -23.56 -19.91 1.03
C GLU A 111 -23.80 -20.11 2.53
N ASP A 112 -22.83 -19.76 3.38
CA ASP A 112 -22.92 -19.93 4.85
C ASP A 112 -22.95 -18.59 5.63
N GLY A 113 -22.96 -17.45 4.93
CA GLY A 113 -23.02 -16.11 5.55
C GLY A 113 -21.71 -15.59 6.15
N PHE A 114 -20.59 -16.30 5.98
CA PHE A 114 -19.26 -15.87 6.44
C PHE A 114 -18.46 -15.18 5.33
N VAL A 115 -17.70 -14.15 5.69
CA VAL A 115 -16.76 -13.50 4.77
C VAL A 115 -15.37 -14.03 5.02
N ARG A 116 -14.73 -14.53 3.96
CA ARG A 116 -13.38 -15.08 4.02
C ARG A 116 -12.43 -14.27 3.12
N VAL A 117 -11.21 -14.07 3.61
CA VAL A 117 -10.12 -13.43 2.87
C VAL A 117 -8.92 -14.38 2.80
N PHE A 118 -8.12 -14.26 1.75
CA PHE A 118 -6.83 -14.95 1.74
C PHE A 118 -5.88 -14.34 2.77
N ARG A 119 -5.21 -15.20 3.54
CA ARG A 119 -4.16 -14.81 4.46
C ARG A 119 -3.06 -14.12 3.68
N SER A 120 -2.63 -12.96 4.18
CA SER A 120 -1.54 -12.19 3.60
C SER A 120 -0.44 -11.89 4.60
N LEU A 121 0.79 -11.87 4.09
CA LEU A 121 2.01 -11.64 4.85
C LEU A 121 2.97 -10.72 4.07
N PRO A 122 3.86 -9.98 4.76
CA PRO A 122 4.83 -9.11 4.13
C PRO A 122 6.03 -9.88 3.59
N GLY A 123 6.46 -9.54 2.38
CA GLY A 123 7.58 -10.11 1.67
C GLY A 123 8.64 -9.09 1.28
N LEU A 124 9.82 -9.58 0.91
CA LEU A 124 10.91 -8.78 0.34
C LEU A 124 11.44 -9.43 -0.95
N ALA A 125 11.64 -8.62 -1.97
CA ALA A 125 12.38 -8.99 -3.17
C ALA A 125 13.45 -7.93 -3.48
N ILE A 126 14.55 -8.33 -4.08
CA ILE A 126 15.64 -7.44 -4.49
C ILE A 126 15.87 -7.50 -6.00
N SER A 127 16.34 -6.39 -6.56
CA SER A 127 16.67 -6.28 -7.97
C SER A 127 17.83 -5.31 -8.19
N GLN A 128 18.68 -5.58 -9.18
CA GLN A 128 19.73 -4.63 -9.60
C GLN A 128 19.27 -3.71 -10.74
N ASP A 129 18.22 -4.07 -11.46
CA ASP A 129 17.77 -3.39 -12.68
C ASP A 129 16.29 -2.96 -12.64
N GLY A 130 15.59 -3.25 -11.54
CA GLY A 130 14.17 -2.98 -11.35
C GLY A 130 13.24 -3.87 -12.18
N ARG A 131 13.78 -4.82 -12.94
CA ARG A 131 13.04 -5.69 -13.88
C ARG A 131 13.10 -7.15 -13.48
N ASN A 132 14.26 -7.61 -13.02
CA ASN A 132 14.48 -8.98 -12.58
C ASN A 132 14.57 -9.00 -11.06
N TRP A 133 13.63 -9.71 -10.42
CA TRP A 133 13.46 -9.71 -8.97
C TRP A 133 13.77 -11.08 -8.37
N ALA A 134 14.58 -11.11 -7.32
CA ALA A 134 14.85 -12.28 -6.50
C ALA A 134 14.18 -12.12 -5.12
N ARG A 135 13.42 -13.12 -4.68
CA ARG A 135 12.80 -13.12 -3.34
C ARG A 135 13.86 -13.32 -2.26
N ILE A 136 13.66 -12.67 -1.11
CA ILE A 136 14.47 -12.85 0.09
C ILE A 136 13.61 -13.54 1.14
N GLU A 137 14.11 -14.66 1.66
CA GLU A 137 13.46 -15.40 2.73
C GLU A 137 13.61 -14.64 4.06
N GLY A 138 12.48 -14.37 4.71
CA GLY A 138 12.43 -13.85 6.06
C GLY A 138 12.45 -14.94 7.13
N ASP A 139 12.18 -14.55 8.38
CA ASP A 139 12.23 -15.46 9.53
C ASP A 139 11.03 -16.43 9.60
N HIS A 140 9.96 -16.18 8.83
CA HIS A 140 8.78 -17.05 8.81
C HIS A 140 9.01 -18.28 7.92
N HIS A 141 8.45 -19.43 8.30
CA HIS A 141 8.66 -20.72 7.61
C HIS A 141 8.17 -20.76 6.14
N SER A 142 7.29 -19.83 5.76
CA SER A 142 6.84 -19.66 4.36
C SER A 142 7.73 -18.74 3.52
N GLY A 143 8.81 -18.20 4.09
CA GLY A 143 9.67 -17.18 3.49
C GLY A 143 9.20 -15.73 3.71
N ALA A 144 8.08 -15.50 4.40
CA ALA A 144 7.63 -14.15 4.76
C ALA A 144 8.56 -13.49 5.79
N LEU A 145 8.56 -12.15 5.83
CA LEU A 145 9.41 -11.36 6.73
C LEU A 145 9.09 -11.62 8.21
N PHE A 146 7.79 -11.71 8.54
CA PHE A 146 7.28 -12.03 9.87
C PHE A 146 5.81 -12.46 9.78
N ASP A 147 5.30 -13.07 10.85
CA ASP A 147 3.92 -13.57 10.93
C ASP A 147 2.93 -12.54 11.50
N VAL A 148 1.64 -12.85 11.34
CA VAL A 148 0.50 -12.21 12.02
C VAL A 148 0.66 -12.24 13.54
N GLY A 149 -0.17 -11.47 14.23
CA GLY A 149 -0.25 -11.52 15.69
C GLY A 149 -0.76 -12.86 16.22
N SER A 150 -0.45 -13.15 17.49
CA SER A 150 -1.06 -14.28 18.20
C SER A 150 -2.58 -14.10 18.30
N ASN A 151 -3.33 -15.18 18.53
CA ASN A 151 -4.78 -15.11 18.68
C ASN A 151 -5.20 -14.05 19.72
N GLY A 152 -6.13 -13.17 19.35
CA GLY A 152 -6.58 -12.04 20.17
C GLY A 152 -5.78 -10.74 19.98
N GLU A 153 -4.60 -10.79 19.34
CA GLU A 153 -3.89 -9.58 18.93
C GLU A 153 -4.59 -8.91 17.73
N TRP A 154 -4.41 -7.60 17.62
CA TRP A 154 -5.11 -6.77 16.63
C TRP A 154 -4.71 -7.07 15.18
N ASP A 155 -3.53 -7.63 14.96
CA ASP A 155 -3.00 -8.01 13.64
C ASP A 155 -2.96 -9.52 13.44
N SER A 156 -3.83 -10.26 14.13
CA SER A 156 -3.88 -11.73 14.09
C SER A 156 -4.48 -12.31 12.82
N LEU A 157 -5.18 -11.51 12.01
CA LEU A 157 -5.88 -12.01 10.82
C LEU A 157 -4.98 -11.98 9.57
N PHE A 158 -4.33 -10.86 9.28
CA PHE A 158 -3.47 -10.70 8.11
C PHE A 158 -2.56 -9.49 8.26
N ILE A 159 -1.55 -9.37 7.39
CA ILE A 159 -0.68 -8.19 7.31
C ILE A 159 -0.55 -7.78 5.85
N ALA A 160 -0.90 -6.53 5.56
CA ALA A 160 -0.93 -6.03 4.19
C ALA A 160 -0.33 -4.63 4.03
N SER A 161 0.08 -4.36 2.78
CA SER A 161 0.70 -3.13 2.29
C SER A 161 1.85 -2.62 3.18
N PRO A 162 2.94 -3.40 3.33
CA PRO A 162 4.10 -2.99 4.10
C PRO A 162 4.83 -1.82 3.42
N HIS A 163 4.68 -0.62 3.96
CA HIS A 163 5.36 0.59 3.49
C HIS A 163 6.59 0.89 4.34
N VAL A 164 7.77 0.91 3.73
CA VAL A 164 9.05 1.03 4.46
C VAL A 164 9.70 2.39 4.25
N VAL A 165 10.15 3.00 5.35
CA VAL A 165 10.90 4.26 5.33
C VAL A 165 12.24 4.07 6.02
N PHE A 166 13.31 4.52 5.37
CA PHE A 166 14.61 4.69 6.01
C PHE A 166 14.64 5.98 6.82
N HIS A 167 14.90 5.89 8.12
CA HIS A 167 15.04 7.05 9.00
C HIS A 167 16.47 7.61 8.99
N THR A 168 17.32 7.15 9.91
CA THR A 168 18.74 7.50 10.04
C THR A 168 19.46 6.36 10.76
N ASN A 169 20.78 6.25 10.61
CA ASN A 169 21.60 5.25 11.33
C ASN A 169 21.09 3.81 11.20
N GLY A 170 20.62 3.43 10.01
CA GLY A 170 20.09 2.09 9.75
C GLY A 170 18.76 1.79 10.43
N ASP A 171 18.03 2.77 10.95
CA ASP A 171 16.67 2.56 11.46
C ASP A 171 15.67 2.53 10.29
N LEU A 172 15.17 1.33 9.97
CA LEU A 172 14.09 1.14 9.01
C LEU A 172 12.77 0.94 9.74
N ARG A 173 11.71 1.53 9.18
CA ARG A 173 10.37 1.52 9.77
C ARG A 173 9.36 1.07 8.74
N MET A 174 8.63 0.01 9.07
CA MET A 174 7.57 -0.53 8.24
C MET A 174 6.22 -0.17 8.85
N TYR A 175 5.39 0.50 8.07
CA TYR A 175 3.99 0.75 8.39
C TYR A 175 3.15 -0.25 7.61
N TYR A 176 2.26 -0.95 8.30
CA TYR A 176 1.40 -1.95 7.69
C TYR A 176 0.00 -1.82 8.26
N HIS A 177 -0.99 -2.36 7.57
CA HIS A 177 -2.36 -2.39 8.11
C HIS A 177 -2.83 -3.82 8.33
N SER A 178 -3.79 -3.95 9.26
CA SER A 178 -4.56 -5.16 9.53
C SER A 178 -5.95 -4.76 10.01
N PHE A 179 -6.81 -5.76 10.17
CA PHE A 179 -8.11 -5.64 10.80
C PHE A 179 -8.04 -6.10 12.26
N ASP A 180 -8.45 -5.25 13.20
CA ASP A 180 -8.57 -5.61 14.62
C ASP A 180 -9.93 -6.31 14.86
N PRO A 181 -9.97 -7.62 15.13
CA PRO A 181 -11.22 -8.35 15.34
C PRO A 181 -11.94 -7.94 16.62
N ASN A 182 -11.24 -7.39 17.62
CA ASN A 182 -11.84 -6.98 18.88
C ASN A 182 -12.61 -5.66 18.74
N LEU A 183 -12.12 -4.77 17.87
CA LEU A 183 -12.76 -3.47 17.60
C LEU A 183 -13.65 -3.50 16.36
N GLY A 184 -13.48 -4.49 15.48
CA GLY A 184 -14.15 -4.55 14.20
C GLY A 184 -13.70 -3.42 13.25
N LYS A 185 -12.44 -3.00 13.33
CA LYS A 185 -11.92 -1.83 12.60
C LYS A 185 -10.52 -2.04 12.05
N PHE A 186 -10.22 -1.43 10.90
CA PHE A 186 -8.87 -1.42 10.36
C PHE A 186 -7.95 -0.46 11.12
N SER A 187 -6.71 -0.86 11.32
CA SER A 187 -5.69 -0.08 12.04
C SER A 187 -4.34 -0.17 11.33
N ILE A 188 -3.48 0.82 11.56
CA ILE A 188 -2.10 0.83 11.06
C ILE A 188 -1.14 0.55 12.21
N GLY A 189 -0.26 -0.41 11.99
CA GLY A 189 0.82 -0.82 12.89
C GLY A 189 2.20 -0.40 12.40
N LEU A 190 3.18 -0.58 13.28
CA LEU A 190 4.59 -0.28 13.03
C LEU A 190 5.46 -1.49 13.36
N ALA A 191 6.44 -1.76 12.51
CA ALA A 191 7.57 -2.62 12.81
C ALA A 191 8.89 -1.90 12.53
N ARG A 192 9.95 -2.28 13.23
CA ARG A 192 11.30 -1.71 13.06
C ARG A 192 12.33 -2.75 12.70
N SER A 193 13.31 -2.35 11.90
CA SER A 193 14.44 -3.19 11.50
C SER A 193 15.73 -2.41 11.43
N ARG A 194 16.86 -3.12 11.57
CA ARG A 194 18.22 -2.59 11.34
C ARG A 194 18.82 -3.02 10.00
N ASP A 195 18.32 -4.11 9.43
CA ASP A 195 18.84 -4.74 8.21
C ASP A 195 17.80 -4.80 7.08
N GLY A 196 16.54 -4.47 7.37
CA GLY A 196 15.42 -4.50 6.43
C GLY A 196 14.84 -5.89 6.22
N ILE A 197 15.37 -6.92 6.87
CA ILE A 197 14.97 -8.33 6.70
C ILE A 197 14.32 -8.84 7.99
N LYS A 198 14.92 -8.55 9.16
CA LYS A 198 14.39 -8.94 10.46
C LYS A 198 13.64 -7.79 11.09
N TRP A 199 12.39 -8.03 11.47
CA TRP A 199 11.47 -6.98 11.92
C TRP A 199 10.94 -7.26 13.32
N LEU A 200 10.93 -6.22 14.15
CA LEU A 200 10.30 -6.21 15.46
C LEU A 200 8.99 -5.42 15.38
N LYS A 201 7.84 -6.09 15.58
CA LYS A 201 6.52 -5.43 15.66
C LYS A 201 6.44 -4.59 16.95
N LEU A 202 5.93 -3.37 16.82
CA LEU A 202 5.74 -2.43 17.93
C LEU A 202 4.26 -2.16 18.25
N GLY A 203 3.34 -2.81 17.53
CA GLY A 203 1.89 -2.66 17.71
C GLY A 203 1.31 -1.50 16.90
N LYS A 204 0.13 -1.03 17.32
CA LYS A 204 -0.62 0.01 16.61
C LYS A 204 -0.01 1.39 16.78
N VAL A 205 0.03 2.15 15.69
CA VAL A 205 0.42 3.57 15.70
C VAL A 205 -0.71 4.49 15.30
N MET A 206 -1.73 3.99 14.60
CA MET A 206 -2.92 4.76 14.26
C MET A 206 -4.17 3.88 14.26
N ASN A 207 -5.21 4.36 14.95
CA ASN A 207 -6.52 3.73 15.03
C ASN A 207 -7.54 4.47 14.17
N ALA A 208 -8.65 3.79 13.88
CA ALA A 208 -9.83 4.38 13.25
C ALA A 208 -10.28 5.68 13.91
N GLY A 209 -10.99 6.51 13.15
CA GLY A 209 -11.52 7.77 13.65
C GLY A 209 -12.47 7.55 14.83
N LEU A 210 -12.36 8.44 15.82
CA LEU A 210 -13.16 8.38 17.04
C LEU A 210 -14.49 9.14 16.91
N THR A 211 -14.58 10.06 15.95
CA THR A 211 -15.77 10.87 15.71
C THR A 211 -16.76 10.09 14.84
N GLU A 212 -18.01 9.98 15.27
CA GLU A 212 -19.05 9.36 14.44
C GLU A 212 -19.23 10.12 13.12
N GLY A 213 -19.34 9.38 12.01
CA GLY A 213 -19.50 9.93 10.67
C GLY A 213 -18.20 10.42 10.01
N CYS A 214 -17.04 10.31 10.68
CA CYS A 214 -15.78 10.68 10.05
C CYS A 214 -15.42 9.70 8.90
N PHE A 215 -14.60 10.19 7.96
CA PHE A 215 -14.28 9.46 6.73
C PHE A 215 -13.43 8.19 6.94
N ASP A 216 -12.90 8.00 8.14
CA ASP A 216 -12.11 6.83 8.54
C ASP A 216 -12.67 6.14 9.80
N GLU A 217 -13.98 6.28 10.05
CA GLU A 217 -14.69 5.69 11.20
C GLU A 217 -14.50 4.17 11.30
N MET A 218 -14.43 3.48 10.16
CA MET A 218 -14.24 2.02 10.08
C MET A 218 -12.78 1.60 9.94
N GLY A 219 -11.87 2.57 9.89
CA GLY A 219 -10.44 2.33 9.94
C GLY A 219 -9.63 2.88 8.77
N LEU A 220 -8.38 2.44 8.76
CA LEU A 220 -7.29 2.99 7.96
C LEU A 220 -6.55 1.87 7.22
N LEU A 221 -6.29 2.05 5.93
CA LEU A 221 -5.58 1.11 5.07
C LEU A 221 -4.45 1.80 4.32
N ASN A 222 -3.59 0.98 3.70
CA ASN A 222 -2.63 1.40 2.67
C ASN A 222 -1.82 2.65 3.07
N PRO A 223 -1.05 2.61 4.17
CA PRO A 223 -0.24 3.74 4.57
C PRO A 223 0.86 4.02 3.54
N CYS A 224 1.07 5.29 3.20
CA CYS A 224 2.23 5.77 2.47
C CYS A 224 2.90 6.86 3.31
N VAL A 225 4.05 6.53 3.87
CA VAL A 225 4.79 7.41 4.78
C VAL A 225 6.00 8.02 4.10
N VAL A 226 6.14 9.34 4.24
CA VAL A 226 7.28 10.10 3.75
C VAL A 226 7.87 10.88 4.91
N LYS A 227 9.20 10.93 4.98
CA LYS A 227 9.92 11.86 5.86
C LYS A 227 10.16 13.15 5.10
N GLU A 228 9.57 14.24 5.56
CA GLU A 228 9.67 15.55 4.94
C GLU A 228 11.12 16.06 4.96
N LYS A 229 11.58 16.61 3.83
CA LYS A 229 12.96 17.11 3.69
C LYS A 229 13.26 18.33 4.56
N LYS A 230 12.25 19.15 4.86
CA LYS A 230 12.39 20.47 5.48
C LYS A 230 12.66 20.42 6.99
N ASP A 231 11.79 19.73 7.72
CA ASP A 231 11.83 19.67 9.20
C ASP A 231 12.02 18.25 9.74
N GLY A 232 12.10 17.26 8.85
CA GLY A 232 12.30 15.86 9.21
C GLY A 232 11.07 15.18 9.81
N LYS A 233 9.91 15.85 9.79
CA LYS A 233 8.65 15.27 10.26
C LYS A 233 8.20 14.16 9.33
N TYR A 234 7.31 13.34 9.86
CA TYR A 234 6.71 12.24 9.15
C TYR A 234 5.30 12.61 8.73
N LEU A 235 5.02 12.39 7.45
CA LEU A 235 3.71 12.55 6.86
C LEU A 235 3.25 11.18 6.35
N MET A 236 2.00 10.84 6.62
CA MET A 236 1.35 9.62 6.16
C MET A 236 0.13 10.00 5.34
N ALA A 237 0.12 9.64 4.06
CA ALA A 237 -1.13 9.51 3.32
C ALA A 237 -1.71 8.11 3.60
N TYR A 238 -3.01 8.03 3.87
CA TYR A 238 -3.67 6.78 4.18
C TYR A 238 -5.05 6.72 3.54
N GLU A 239 -5.54 5.51 3.29
CA GLU A 239 -6.91 5.28 2.85
C GLU A 239 -7.83 5.14 4.06
N GLY A 240 -8.80 6.05 4.19
CA GLY A 240 -9.84 6.01 5.22
C GLY A 240 -11.09 5.32 4.72
N ILE A 241 -11.71 4.51 5.58
CA ILE A 241 -12.98 3.83 5.33
C ILE A 241 -14.08 4.45 6.20
N ALA A 242 -15.07 5.05 5.56
CA ALA A 242 -16.25 5.58 6.23
C ALA A 242 -17.22 4.45 6.65
N LYS A 243 -18.20 4.78 7.49
CA LYS A 243 -19.23 3.84 7.97
C LYS A 243 -20.03 3.14 6.86
N ASP A 244 -20.21 3.81 5.73
CA ASP A 244 -20.89 3.27 4.54
C ASP A 244 -19.96 2.47 3.63
N GLY A 245 -18.69 2.27 4.03
CA GLY A 245 -17.66 1.61 3.25
C GLY A 245 -17.00 2.50 2.19
N LYS A 246 -17.38 3.78 2.08
CA LYS A 246 -16.78 4.70 1.11
C LYS A 246 -15.32 4.96 1.44
N LYS A 247 -14.47 4.86 0.42
CA LYS A 247 -13.02 5.03 0.51
C LYS A 247 -12.61 6.44 0.08
N SER A 248 -11.75 7.05 0.89
CA SER A 248 -11.15 8.37 0.62
C SER A 248 -9.73 8.42 1.19
N ILE A 249 -8.94 9.43 0.82
CA ILE A 249 -7.55 9.56 1.29
C ILE A 249 -7.45 10.69 2.31
N GLY A 250 -6.91 10.38 3.48
CA GLY A 250 -6.57 11.32 4.55
C GLY A 250 -5.06 11.52 4.68
N LEU A 251 -4.67 12.49 5.51
CA LEU A 251 -3.28 12.70 5.92
C LEU A 251 -3.14 12.69 7.44
N ALA A 252 -2.01 12.17 7.92
CA ALA A 252 -1.59 12.28 9.31
C ALA A 252 -0.12 12.66 9.43
N ILE A 253 0.24 13.35 10.49
CA ILE A 253 1.61 13.78 10.79
C ILE A 253 2.10 13.22 12.11
N SER A 254 3.40 12.96 12.20
CA SER A 254 4.11 12.65 13.44
C SER A 254 5.46 13.35 13.43
N ASP A 255 5.90 13.85 14.59
CA ASP A 255 7.21 14.51 14.70
C ASP A 255 8.35 13.50 14.61
N ASP A 256 8.14 12.28 15.12
CA ASP A 256 9.16 11.24 15.19
C ASP A 256 8.87 10.04 14.30
N GLY A 257 7.66 9.89 13.75
CA GLY A 257 7.24 8.74 12.93
C GLY A 257 7.03 7.44 13.70
N LEU A 258 7.17 7.42 15.02
CA LEU A 258 6.99 6.24 15.87
C LEU A 258 5.62 6.22 16.54
N LYS A 259 5.13 7.38 16.94
CA LYS A 259 3.91 7.51 17.74
C LYS A 259 3.26 8.88 17.53
N ASP A 260 2.22 9.16 18.30
CA ASP A 260 1.56 10.46 18.38
C ASP A 260 1.15 11.01 16.99
N TRP A 261 0.73 10.11 16.11
CA TRP A 261 0.20 10.42 14.78
C TRP A 261 -1.10 11.21 14.91
N ARG A 262 -1.13 12.39 14.30
CA ARG A 262 -2.27 13.31 14.33
C ARG A 262 -2.80 13.50 12.92
N ARG A 263 -4.10 13.32 12.72
CA ARG A 263 -4.77 13.66 11.46
C ARG A 263 -4.54 15.14 11.15
N VAL A 264 -4.28 15.46 9.88
CA VAL A 264 -4.05 16.85 9.43
C VAL A 264 -5.37 17.64 9.43
N GLY A 265 -6.51 16.98 9.26
CA GLY A 265 -7.83 17.57 9.36
C GLY A 265 -8.92 16.51 9.48
N ASP A 266 -10.16 16.95 9.75
CA ASP A 266 -11.32 16.07 9.89
C ASP A 266 -11.88 15.58 8.55
N GLU A 267 -11.52 16.26 7.47
CA GLU A 267 -11.95 15.93 6.11
C GLU A 267 -10.82 15.24 5.33
N PRO A 268 -11.14 14.27 4.44
CA PRO A 268 -10.14 13.66 3.58
C PRO A 268 -9.63 14.67 2.55
N VAL A 269 -8.33 14.57 2.24
CA VAL A 269 -7.65 15.44 1.27
C VAL A 269 -7.96 15.08 -0.18
N LEU A 270 -8.45 13.86 -0.43
CA LEU A 270 -9.00 13.43 -1.71
C LEU A 270 -10.21 12.51 -1.50
N LYS A 271 -11.36 12.90 -2.07
CA LYS A 271 -12.62 12.12 -2.08
C LYS A 271 -12.87 11.53 -3.45
N ALA A 272 -13.76 10.54 -3.55
CA ALA A 272 -14.33 10.08 -4.81
C ALA A 272 -14.84 11.24 -5.67
N SER A 273 -14.74 11.13 -6.99
CA SER A 273 -15.21 12.17 -7.90
C SER A 273 -16.73 12.33 -7.82
N SER A 274 -17.22 13.57 -7.89
CA SER A 274 -18.65 13.87 -8.03
C SER A 274 -19.17 13.58 -9.44
N GLU A 275 -18.29 13.58 -10.42
CA GLU A 275 -18.60 13.21 -11.80
C GLU A 275 -18.49 11.70 -11.96
N ASN A 276 -19.41 11.10 -12.72
CA ASN A 276 -19.31 9.69 -13.07
C ASN A 276 -18.03 9.46 -13.88
N GLY A 277 -17.17 8.57 -13.40
CA GLY A 277 -15.85 8.35 -13.99
C GLY A 277 -15.11 7.20 -13.32
N TRP A 278 -13.83 7.06 -13.68
CA TRP A 278 -12.97 5.96 -13.24
C TRP A 278 -12.67 5.94 -11.73
N ASP A 279 -12.93 7.05 -11.01
CA ASP A 279 -12.73 7.17 -9.57
C ASP A 279 -13.96 7.73 -8.82
N SER A 280 -15.16 7.53 -9.37
CA SER A 280 -16.42 8.04 -8.82
C SER A 280 -16.96 7.23 -7.64
N LYS A 281 -16.52 5.98 -7.46
CA LYS A 281 -16.94 5.11 -6.36
C LYS A 281 -16.10 5.32 -5.11
N GLY A 282 -14.80 5.52 -5.29
CA GLY A 282 -13.84 5.63 -4.21
C GLY A 282 -12.45 5.93 -4.72
N VAL A 283 -11.58 6.36 -3.81
CA VAL A 283 -10.14 6.52 -4.03
C VAL A 283 -9.37 5.86 -2.88
N GLY A 284 -8.20 5.30 -3.17
CA GLY A 284 -7.40 4.56 -2.20
C GLY A 284 -5.98 4.29 -2.67
N SER A 285 -5.26 3.44 -1.93
CA SER A 285 -3.86 3.08 -2.17
C SER A 285 -2.96 4.28 -2.53
N PRO A 286 -2.83 5.27 -1.64
CA PRO A 286 -2.06 6.49 -1.91
C PRO A 286 -0.57 6.18 -2.10
N CYS A 287 0.08 6.91 -3.00
CA CYS A 287 1.53 7.02 -3.10
C CYS A 287 1.88 8.52 -3.19
N LEU A 288 2.41 9.04 -2.09
CA LEU A 288 2.72 10.46 -1.92
C LEU A 288 4.20 10.72 -2.27
N VAL A 289 4.44 11.65 -3.18
CA VAL A 289 5.77 11.99 -3.68
C VAL A 289 6.02 13.48 -3.53
N GLN A 290 7.09 13.85 -2.81
CA GLN A 290 7.56 15.23 -2.72
C GLN A 290 8.35 15.58 -3.99
N MET A 291 7.96 16.64 -4.68
CA MET A 291 8.60 17.06 -5.92
C MET A 291 9.93 17.77 -5.66
N GLU A 292 10.88 17.62 -6.59
CA GLU A 292 12.13 18.37 -6.54
C GLU A 292 11.93 19.82 -6.99
N GLY A 293 12.67 20.75 -6.38
CA GLY A 293 12.65 22.18 -6.73
C GLY A 293 11.61 23.02 -5.99
N ASP A 294 10.63 22.42 -5.32
CA ASP A 294 9.67 23.11 -4.46
C ASP A 294 9.24 22.20 -3.30
N GLU A 295 9.61 22.57 -2.07
CA GLU A 295 9.32 21.80 -0.85
C GLU A 295 7.82 21.64 -0.56
N HIS A 296 6.98 22.49 -1.16
CA HIS A 296 5.52 22.51 -0.97
C HIS A 296 4.75 21.81 -2.11
N GLN A 297 5.44 21.35 -3.16
CA GLN A 297 4.81 20.63 -4.26
C GLN A 297 4.83 19.13 -4.01
N TRP A 298 3.64 18.55 -3.95
CA TRP A 298 3.42 17.13 -3.75
C TRP A 298 2.55 16.57 -4.85
N ARG A 299 2.89 15.36 -5.29
CA ARG A 299 2.04 14.54 -6.14
C ARG A 299 1.53 13.37 -5.34
N LEU A 300 0.22 13.19 -5.35
CA LEU A 300 -0.45 12.03 -4.80
C LEU A 300 -0.90 11.15 -5.97
N TYR A 301 -0.16 10.08 -6.24
CA TYR A 301 -0.65 9.00 -7.08
C TYR A 301 -1.65 8.17 -6.27
N TYR A 302 -2.75 7.74 -6.89
CA TYR A 302 -3.79 7.01 -6.17
C TYR A 302 -4.53 6.04 -7.10
N THR A 303 -5.12 5.02 -6.50
CA THR A 303 -6.04 4.12 -7.19
C THR A 303 -7.45 4.68 -7.12
N GLY A 304 -8.11 4.76 -8.27
CA GLY A 304 -9.51 5.09 -8.41
C GLY A 304 -10.36 3.85 -8.66
N PHE A 305 -11.56 3.85 -8.10
CA PHE A 305 -12.55 2.79 -8.27
C PHE A 305 -13.77 3.39 -8.99
N GLY A 306 -14.15 2.80 -10.13
CA GLY A 306 -15.33 3.16 -10.88
C GLY A 306 -16.58 2.42 -10.38
N ASN A 307 -17.76 2.97 -10.66
CA ASN A 307 -19.03 2.34 -10.29
C ASN A 307 -19.27 1.00 -11.01
N ASP A 308 -18.67 0.83 -12.19
CA ASP A 308 -18.66 -0.38 -13.02
C ASP A 308 -17.66 -1.45 -12.56
N GLY A 309 -16.91 -1.20 -11.47
CA GLY A 309 -15.87 -2.10 -10.97
C GLY A 309 -14.52 -1.93 -11.67
N SER A 310 -14.39 -0.97 -12.59
CA SER A 310 -13.10 -0.60 -13.16
C SER A 310 -12.17 -0.04 -12.09
N THR A 311 -10.87 -0.24 -12.29
CA THR A 311 -9.82 0.35 -11.45
C THR A 311 -8.77 0.99 -12.32
N GLY A 312 -8.24 2.12 -11.86
CA GLY A 312 -7.21 2.87 -12.58
C GLY A 312 -6.27 3.57 -11.62
N ILE A 313 -5.12 4.01 -12.14
CA ILE A 313 -4.17 4.83 -11.41
C ILE A 313 -4.19 6.23 -12.02
N GLY A 314 -4.40 7.23 -11.18
CA GLY A 314 -4.27 8.64 -11.54
C GLY A 314 -3.41 9.38 -10.53
N PHE A 315 -3.35 10.69 -10.65
CA PHE A 315 -2.68 11.52 -9.66
C PHE A 315 -3.38 12.85 -9.44
N ALA A 316 -3.13 13.41 -8.27
CA ALA A 316 -3.57 14.73 -7.87
C ALA A 316 -2.35 15.55 -7.39
N VAL A 317 -2.43 16.86 -7.54
CA VAL A 317 -1.39 17.81 -7.14
C VAL A 317 -1.81 18.58 -5.90
N SER A 318 -0.89 18.83 -4.97
CA SER A 318 -1.16 19.71 -3.83
C SER A 318 -1.49 21.12 -4.30
N HIS A 319 -2.39 21.80 -3.59
CA HIS A 319 -2.73 23.19 -3.86
C HIS A 319 -2.33 24.09 -2.68
N GLY A 320 -1.49 25.09 -2.94
CA GLY A 320 -0.99 26.02 -1.94
C GLY A 320 0.08 25.43 -1.02
N ASN A 321 0.51 26.23 -0.02
CA ASN A 321 1.57 25.83 0.92
C ASN A 321 1.09 24.85 2.00
N TYR A 322 -0.23 24.61 2.08
CA TYR A 322 -0.85 23.77 3.09
C TYR A 322 -1.31 22.47 2.43
N MET A 323 -0.83 21.34 2.93
CA MET A 323 -1.13 19.99 2.42
C MET A 323 -2.57 19.55 2.77
N THR A 324 -3.53 20.45 2.71
CA THR A 324 -4.91 20.20 3.16
C THR A 324 -5.84 19.85 2.00
N SER A 325 -5.41 20.01 0.74
CA SER A 325 -6.21 19.62 -0.41
C SER A 325 -5.37 19.21 -1.62
N PHE A 326 -5.84 18.19 -2.33
CA PHE A 326 -5.29 17.75 -3.61
C PHE A 326 -6.31 17.94 -4.73
N ARG A 327 -5.88 18.44 -5.88
CA ARG A 327 -6.71 18.55 -7.08
C ARG A 327 -6.29 17.52 -8.12
N ARG A 328 -7.28 16.79 -8.66
CA ARG A 328 -7.08 15.84 -9.76
C ARG A 328 -6.39 16.53 -10.93
N TRP A 329 -5.39 15.89 -11.50
CA TRP A 329 -4.79 16.36 -12.73
C TRP A 329 -5.67 16.01 -13.93
N VAL A 330 -6.19 17.02 -14.62
CA VAL A 330 -7.09 16.86 -15.80
C VAL A 330 -6.40 17.16 -17.14
N GLY A 331 -5.06 17.19 -17.15
CA GLY A 331 -4.26 17.51 -18.34
C GLY A 331 -3.85 18.98 -18.44
N PHE A 332 -3.09 19.32 -19.48
CA PHE A 332 -2.77 20.71 -19.80
C PHE A 332 -4.01 21.36 -20.43
N HIS A 333 -4.54 22.41 -19.81
CA HIS A 333 -5.38 23.34 -20.54
C HIS A 333 -4.43 24.12 -21.47
N LEU A 334 -4.48 23.79 -22.76
CA LEU A 334 -3.74 24.50 -23.82
C LEU A 334 -4.30 25.91 -24.00
#